data_AF-A0A7X8FDZ3-F1
#
_entry.id   AF-A0A7X8FDZ3-F1
#
_cell.length_a   1.000
_cell.length_b   1.000
_cell.length_c   1.000
_cell.angle_alpha   90.00
_cell.angle_beta   90.00
_cell.angle_gamma   90.00
#
_symmetry.space_group_name_H-M   'P 1'
#
loop_
_entity.id
_entity.type
_entity.pdbx_description
1 polymer ?
#
loop_
_entity_poly.entity_id
_entity_poly.type
_entity_poly.pdbx_seq_one_letter_code
_entity_poly.pdbx_strand_id
1 'polypeptide(L)'
;MIRLTEEARAEIAKVPFFVRKMAQKAVESEVAKANREEVTVNDVRLVREKYIKFAEEEKDQSKAKPTRIAVVRCEVVSEVCPGVACFQAFNQRKIAFSEYGPETEFIGFFTCGGCPGRRVARLVEKLVPFGLDVVHLSSCMLLEKDYVKCPHWRQIKRSIEQKGIKVVEGTHH
;
A
#
# COMPACT_ATOMS: atom_id res chain seq x y z
N MET A 1 18.08 -22.68 -18.71
CA MET A 1 16.88 -22.41 -17.88
C MET A 1 17.27 -22.71 -16.45
N ILE A 2 17.27 -21.72 -15.56
CA ILE A 2 17.75 -21.90 -14.18
C ILE A 2 16.83 -22.88 -13.45
N ARG A 3 17.41 -23.90 -12.82
CA ARG A 3 16.68 -24.94 -12.09
C ARG A 3 16.56 -24.56 -10.62
N LEU A 4 15.36 -24.71 -10.06
CA LEU A 4 15.12 -24.55 -8.63
C LEU A 4 15.03 -25.93 -7.98
N THR A 5 15.86 -26.15 -6.95
CA THR A 5 15.75 -27.28 -6.03
C THR A 5 14.38 -27.29 -5.34
N GLU A 6 13.91 -28.46 -4.89
CA GLU A 6 12.62 -28.58 -4.20
C GLU A 6 12.57 -27.71 -2.94
N GLU A 7 13.68 -27.68 -2.20
CA GLU A 7 13.86 -26.86 -1.00
C GLU A 7 13.77 -25.35 -1.31
N ALA A 8 14.39 -24.90 -2.40
CA ALA A 8 14.28 -23.52 -2.85
C ALA A 8 12.85 -23.14 -3.24
N ARG A 9 12.10 -24.05 -3.90
CA ARG A 9 10.68 -23.83 -4.23
C ARG A 9 9.83 -23.69 -2.98
N ALA A 10 10.04 -24.57 -1.99
CA ALA A 10 9.34 -24.54 -0.71
C ALA A 10 9.64 -23.25 0.06
N GLU A 11 10.88 -22.76 0.02
CA GLU A 11 11.25 -21.51 0.68
C GLU A 11 10.66 -20.27 -0.02
N ILE A 12 10.66 -20.22 -1.36
CA ILE A 12 10.01 -19.15 -2.13
C ILE A 12 8.50 -19.12 -1.87
N ALA A 13 7.85 -20.27 -1.64
CA ALA A 13 6.42 -20.33 -1.36
C ALA A 13 6.03 -19.56 -0.07
N LYS A 14 6.96 -19.43 0.89
CA LYS A 14 6.76 -18.67 2.14
C LYS A 14 6.76 -17.16 1.93
N VAL A 15 7.29 -16.67 0.81
CA VAL A 15 7.32 -15.25 0.46
C VAL A 15 5.89 -14.72 0.23
N PRO A 16 5.55 -13.53 0.75
CA PRO A 16 4.24 -12.91 0.52
C PRO A 16 3.90 -12.82 -0.96
N PHE A 17 2.65 -13.15 -1.30
CA PHE A 17 2.23 -13.37 -2.70
C PHE A 17 2.50 -12.17 -3.61
N PHE A 18 2.41 -10.95 -3.08
CA PHE A 18 2.56 -9.69 -3.83
C PHE A 18 4.01 -9.38 -4.21
N VAL A 19 5.00 -9.95 -3.50
CA VAL A 19 6.44 -9.83 -3.84
C VAL A 19 7.06 -11.13 -4.33
N ARG A 20 6.36 -12.27 -4.26
CA ARG A 20 6.90 -13.60 -4.61
C ARG A 20 7.53 -13.69 -6.00
N LYS A 21 6.88 -13.12 -7.02
CA LYS A 21 7.42 -13.14 -8.40
C LYS A 21 8.68 -12.28 -8.53
N MET A 22 8.73 -11.15 -7.82
CA MET A 22 9.91 -10.29 -7.77
C MET A 22 11.07 -11.01 -7.06
N ALA A 23 10.78 -11.63 -5.91
CA ALA A 23 11.72 -12.44 -5.16
C ALA A 23 12.35 -13.55 -6.01
N GLN A 24 11.52 -14.33 -6.70
CA GLN A 24 12.00 -15.39 -7.58
C GLN A 24 12.95 -14.85 -8.66
N LYS A 25 12.56 -13.76 -9.35
CA LYS A 25 13.41 -13.14 -10.37
C LYS A 25 14.73 -12.61 -9.79
N ALA A 26 14.71 -12.06 -8.58
CA ALA A 26 15.91 -11.58 -7.91
C ALA A 26 16.87 -12.74 -7.59
N VAL A 27 16.35 -13.86 -7.07
CA VAL A 27 17.13 -15.09 -6.84
C VAL A 27 17.74 -15.61 -8.14
N GLU A 28 16.93 -15.75 -9.19
CA GLU A 28 17.38 -16.20 -10.52
C GLU A 28 18.48 -15.27 -11.08
N SER A 29 18.34 -13.95 -10.92
CA SER A 29 19.34 -12.98 -11.39
C SER A 29 20.67 -13.08 -10.63
N GLU A 30 20.66 -13.24 -9.31
CA GLU A 30 21.89 -13.36 -8.51
C GLU A 30 22.63 -14.68 -8.80
N VAL A 31 21.89 -15.78 -8.98
CA VAL A 31 22.47 -17.07 -9.36
C VAL A 31 23.07 -17.02 -10.77
N ALA A 32 22.39 -16.36 -11.71
CA ALA A 32 22.92 -16.14 -13.06
C ALA A 32 24.22 -15.31 -13.05
N LYS A 33 24.30 -14.24 -12.25
CA LYS A 33 25.53 -13.42 -12.10
C LYS A 33 26.69 -14.22 -11.51
N ALA A 34 26.40 -15.21 -10.68
CA ALA A 34 27.40 -16.11 -10.12
C ALA A 34 27.80 -17.23 -11.10
N ASN A 35 27.36 -17.18 -12.37
CA ASN A 35 27.57 -18.21 -13.40
C ASN A 35 27.10 -19.61 -12.97
N ARG A 36 26.05 -19.68 -12.15
CA ARG A 36 25.41 -20.92 -11.74
C ARG A 36 24.07 -21.08 -12.44
N GLU A 37 23.65 -22.32 -12.62
CA GLU A 37 22.35 -22.65 -13.24
C GLU A 37 21.35 -23.27 -12.26
N GLU A 38 21.72 -23.37 -10.98
CA GLU A 38 20.92 -23.99 -9.93
C GLU A 38 20.74 -23.05 -8.74
N VAL A 39 19.49 -22.88 -8.33
CA VAL A 39 19.07 -22.10 -7.16
C VAL A 39 18.96 -23.01 -5.95
N THR A 40 19.71 -22.66 -4.91
CA THR A 40 19.70 -23.33 -3.61
C THR A 40 18.80 -22.60 -2.61
N VAL A 41 18.44 -23.25 -1.50
CA VAL A 41 17.70 -22.61 -0.40
C VAL A 41 18.45 -21.41 0.19
N ASN A 42 19.79 -21.44 0.21
CA ASN A 42 20.60 -20.35 0.74
C ASN A 42 20.52 -19.10 -0.16
N ASP A 43 20.45 -19.28 -1.49
CA ASP A 43 20.24 -18.18 -2.43
C ASP A 43 18.90 -17.48 -2.16
N VAL A 44 17.86 -18.27 -1.90
CA VAL A 44 16.53 -17.76 -1.53
C VAL A 44 16.58 -16.99 -0.21
N ARG A 45 17.25 -17.54 0.82
CA ARG A 45 17.38 -16.88 2.14
C ARG A 45 18.13 -15.55 2.05
N LEU A 46 19.21 -15.49 1.28
CA LEU A 46 19.99 -14.26 1.09
C LEU A 46 19.17 -13.16 0.42
N VAL A 47 18.46 -13.50 -0.66
CA VAL A 47 17.56 -12.55 -1.33
C VAL A 47 16.39 -12.17 -0.43
N ARG A 48 15.88 -13.11 0.37
CA ARG A 48 14.79 -12.85 1.32
C ARG A 48 15.18 -11.80 2.35
N GLU A 49 16.34 -11.97 2.99
CA GLU A 49 16.87 -10.99 3.94
C GLU A 49 17.07 -9.62 3.28
N LYS A 50 17.62 -9.59 2.06
CA LYS A 50 17.99 -8.35 1.36
C LYS A 50 16.81 -7.60 0.74
N TYR A 51 15.81 -8.31 0.23
CA TYR A 51 14.79 -7.73 -0.67
C TYR A 51 13.34 -8.06 -0.30
N ILE A 52 13.09 -8.89 0.71
CA ILE A 52 11.73 -9.39 1.00
C ILE A 52 11.36 -9.13 2.45
N LYS A 53 12.31 -9.18 3.39
CA LYS A 53 12.07 -9.04 4.82
C LYS A 53 11.23 -7.81 5.18
N PHE A 54 11.39 -6.70 4.45
CA PHE A 54 10.58 -5.49 4.65
C PHE A 54 9.08 -5.68 4.39
N ALA A 55 8.71 -6.66 3.57
CA ALA A 55 7.34 -6.95 3.15
C ALA A 55 6.68 -8.05 4.00
N GLU A 56 7.39 -8.60 4.97
CA GLU A 56 6.88 -9.61 5.90
C GLU A 56 6.35 -8.91 7.15
N GLU A 57 5.15 -9.31 7.61
CA GLU A 57 4.65 -8.85 8.90
C GLU A 57 5.49 -9.50 10.01
N GLU A 58 6.16 -8.69 10.84
CA GLU A 58 6.75 -9.18 12.08
C GLU A 58 5.62 -9.66 13.00
N LYS A 59 5.57 -10.97 13.27
CA LYS A 59 4.62 -11.56 14.21
C LYS A 59 5.07 -11.35 15.66
N ASP A 60 5.39 -10.12 16.03
CA ASP A 60 5.61 -9.77 17.42
C ASP A 60 4.25 -9.62 18.11
N GLN A 61 3.83 -10.66 18.82
CA GLN A 61 2.55 -10.71 19.55
C GLN A 61 2.49 -9.71 20.71
N SER A 62 3.62 -9.07 21.07
CA SER A 62 3.69 -8.07 22.14
C SER A 62 3.38 -6.64 21.67
N LYS A 63 3.37 -6.37 20.36
CA LYS A 63 3.04 -5.05 19.80
C LYS A 63 1.55 -4.90 19.53
N ALA A 64 1.01 -3.73 19.88
CA ALA A 64 -0.35 -3.36 19.51
C ALA A 64 -0.47 -3.31 17.98
N LYS A 65 -1.57 -3.86 17.43
CA LYS A 65 -1.82 -3.83 15.98
C LYS A 65 -1.87 -2.37 15.51
N PRO A 66 -1.03 -1.95 14.56
CA PRO A 66 -1.04 -0.58 14.05
C PRO A 66 -2.34 -0.30 13.30
N THR A 67 -2.85 0.93 13.41
CA THR A 67 -3.90 1.41 12.52
C THR A 67 -3.33 1.60 11.12
N ARG A 68 -3.96 1.04 10.10
CA ARG A 68 -3.49 1.14 8.71
C ARG A 68 -4.44 2.00 7.91
N ILE A 69 -3.89 3.02 7.27
CA ILE A 69 -4.66 4.01 6.54
C ILE A 69 -4.29 4.05 5.07
N ALA A 70 -5.24 4.49 4.25
CA ALA A 70 -4.99 4.88 2.88
C ALA A 70 -5.63 6.24 2.58
N VAL A 71 -5.18 6.91 1.51
CA VAL A 71 -5.78 8.15 1.02
C VAL A 71 -6.20 7.94 -0.43
N VAL A 72 -7.44 8.34 -0.75
CA VAL A 72 -7.90 8.52 -2.12
C VAL A 72 -7.81 9.99 -2.53
N ARG A 73 -7.26 10.24 -3.71
CA ARG A 73 -7.07 11.55 -4.31
C ARG A 73 -7.88 11.74 -5.60
N CYS A 74 -8.21 12.98 -5.94
CA CYS A 74 -8.75 13.30 -7.27
C CYS A 74 -7.75 12.93 -8.38
N GLU A 75 -8.23 12.27 -9.45
CA GLU A 75 -7.43 11.93 -10.63
C GLU A 75 -6.89 13.18 -11.33
N VAL A 76 -7.74 14.18 -11.60
CA VAL A 76 -7.34 15.39 -12.33
C VAL A 76 -6.28 16.17 -11.54
N VAL A 77 -6.50 16.37 -10.24
CA VAL A 77 -5.53 17.08 -9.39
C VAL A 77 -4.22 16.29 -9.26
N SER A 78 -4.26 14.96 -9.43
CA SER A 78 -3.07 14.13 -9.35
C SER A 78 -2.03 14.39 -10.44
N GLU A 79 -2.45 14.98 -11.57
CA GLU A 79 -1.58 15.34 -12.69
C GLU A 79 -0.60 16.46 -12.33
N VAL A 80 -0.98 17.33 -11.40
CA VAL A 80 -0.19 18.51 -10.99
C VAL A 80 0.17 18.52 -9.50
N CYS A 81 -0.37 17.59 -8.71
CA CYS A 81 -0.09 17.47 -7.29
C CYS A 81 0.58 16.12 -7.01
N PRO A 82 1.79 16.07 -6.43
CA PRO A 82 2.40 14.81 -5.97
C PRO A 82 1.93 14.38 -4.57
N GLY A 83 1.18 15.23 -3.85
CA GLY A 83 0.63 14.91 -2.53
C GLY A 83 1.54 15.26 -1.35
N VAL A 84 2.58 16.07 -1.56
CA VAL A 84 3.57 16.47 -0.53
C VAL A 84 2.90 16.93 0.76
N ALA A 85 1.90 17.82 0.70
CA ALA A 85 1.22 18.31 1.89
C ALA A 85 0.38 17.23 2.60
N CYS A 86 -0.24 16.30 1.86
CA CYS A 86 -0.92 15.13 2.45
C CYS A 86 0.07 14.27 3.25
N PHE A 87 1.24 13.98 2.67
CA PHE A 87 2.28 13.19 3.33
C PHE A 87 2.89 13.92 4.52
N GLN A 88 3.15 15.23 4.41
CA GLN A 88 3.67 16.03 5.52
C GLN A 88 2.69 16.08 6.68
N ALA A 89 1.39 16.25 6.43
CA ALA A 89 0.36 16.21 7.47
C ALA A 89 0.31 14.84 8.16
N PHE A 90 0.43 13.75 7.42
CA PHE A 90 0.56 12.41 8.01
C PHE A 90 1.85 12.27 8.82
N ASN A 91 3.02 12.53 8.23
CA ASN A 91 4.33 12.34 8.86
C ASN A 91 4.47 13.15 10.16
N GLN A 92 3.86 14.33 10.22
CA GLN A 92 3.87 15.19 11.40
C GLN A 92 2.67 14.96 12.34
N ARG A 93 1.75 14.05 11.99
CA ARG A 93 0.50 13.78 12.73
C ARG A 93 -0.30 15.06 13.01
N LYS A 94 -0.62 15.80 11.95
CA LYS A 94 -1.35 17.08 12.03
C LYS A 94 -2.66 17.03 11.26
N ILE A 95 -3.54 17.98 11.57
CA ILE A 95 -4.80 18.22 10.86
C ILE A 95 -5.67 16.95 10.93
N ALA A 96 -6.04 16.36 9.80
CA ALA A 96 -6.88 15.16 9.76
C ALA A 96 -6.17 13.90 10.29
N PHE A 97 -4.87 13.97 10.57
CA PHE A 97 -4.06 12.87 11.09
C PHE A 97 -3.66 13.03 12.57
N SER A 98 -4.22 14.00 13.28
CA SER A 98 -3.86 14.34 14.66
C SER A 98 -4.22 13.26 15.70
N GLU A 99 -5.24 12.44 15.43
CA GLU A 99 -5.66 11.36 16.32
C GLU A 99 -4.84 10.07 16.15
N TYR A 100 -3.97 9.99 15.13
CA TYR A 100 -3.18 8.79 14.86
C TYR A 100 -1.90 8.72 15.69
N GLY A 101 -1.64 7.53 16.23
CA GLY A 101 -0.41 7.24 16.97
C GLY A 101 0.84 7.13 16.08
N PRO A 102 2.02 7.02 16.70
CA PRO A 102 3.29 6.85 15.97
C PRO A 102 3.30 5.55 15.15
N GLU A 103 2.68 4.48 15.66
CA GLU A 103 2.62 3.16 15.00
C GLU A 103 1.67 3.13 13.77
N THR A 104 0.90 4.18 13.49
CA THR A 104 -0.01 4.19 12.33
C THR A 104 0.76 4.09 11.00
N GLU A 105 0.31 3.17 10.14
CA GLU A 105 0.94 2.87 8.86
C GLU A 105 0.15 3.47 7.69
N PHE A 106 0.88 4.06 6.74
CA PHE A 106 0.29 4.58 5.50
C PHE A 106 0.48 3.56 4.39
N ILE A 107 -0.54 2.74 4.14
CA ILE A 107 -0.42 1.57 3.26
C ILE A 107 -0.91 1.80 1.83
N GLY A 108 -1.47 2.98 1.52
CA GLY A 108 -1.91 3.26 0.16
C GLY A 108 -2.18 4.74 -0.13
N PHE A 109 -1.64 5.23 -1.24
CA PHE A 109 -1.96 6.55 -1.80
C PHE A 109 -2.37 6.35 -3.26
N PHE A 110 -3.64 6.56 -3.58
CA PHE A 110 -4.16 6.27 -4.92
C PHE A 110 -5.21 7.28 -5.36
N THR A 111 -5.52 7.29 -6.65
CA THR A 111 -6.50 8.20 -7.25
C THR A 111 -7.87 7.56 -7.39
N CYS A 112 -8.92 8.38 -7.53
CA CYS A 112 -10.27 7.89 -7.77
C CYS A 112 -10.46 7.20 -9.13
N GLY A 113 -9.49 7.35 -10.05
CA GLY A 113 -9.54 6.77 -11.41
C GLY A 113 -10.47 7.53 -12.36
N GLY A 114 -10.72 8.81 -12.10
CA GLY A 114 -11.63 9.66 -12.86
C GLY A 114 -13.08 9.61 -12.37
N CYS A 115 -13.90 10.59 -12.77
CA CYS A 115 -15.30 10.68 -12.37
C CYS A 115 -16.14 9.55 -12.99
N PRO A 116 -17.02 8.85 -12.23
CA PRO A 116 -17.49 9.16 -10.88
C PRO A 116 -16.77 8.41 -9.74
N GLY A 117 -15.53 7.94 -9.93
CA GLY A 117 -14.74 7.27 -8.90
C GLY A 117 -14.90 5.75 -8.85
N ARG A 118 -15.31 5.11 -9.97
CA ARG A 118 -15.59 3.67 -10.05
C ARG A 118 -14.41 2.76 -9.64
N ARG A 119 -13.18 3.27 -9.67
CA ARG A 119 -11.97 2.50 -9.30
C ARG A 119 -11.83 2.32 -7.78
N VAL A 120 -12.38 3.23 -6.98
CA VAL A 120 -12.10 3.32 -5.54
C VAL A 120 -12.46 2.04 -4.78
N ALA A 121 -13.70 1.55 -4.92
CA ALA A 121 -14.16 0.36 -4.20
C ALA A 121 -13.29 -0.89 -4.48
N ARG A 122 -12.79 -1.04 -5.72
CA ARG A 122 -11.91 -2.16 -6.10
C ARG A 122 -10.52 -2.03 -5.48
N LEU A 123 -9.97 -0.83 -5.41
CA LEU A 123 -8.66 -0.60 -4.77
C LEU A 123 -8.74 -0.79 -3.26
N VAL A 124 -9.82 -0.31 -2.62
CA VAL A 124 -10.09 -0.57 -1.21
C VAL A 124 -10.15 -2.07 -0.94
N GLU A 125 -10.89 -2.82 -1.74
CA GLU A 125 -10.99 -4.28 -1.62
C GLU A 125 -9.63 -4.99 -1.75
N LYS A 126 -8.71 -4.46 -2.56
CA LYS A 126 -7.34 -4.98 -2.66
C LYS A 126 -6.47 -4.64 -1.44
N LEU A 127 -6.81 -3.60 -0.68
CA LEU A 127 -6.10 -3.21 0.53
C LEU A 127 -6.64 -3.90 1.80
N VAL A 128 -7.87 -4.41 1.79
CA VAL A 128 -8.47 -5.13 2.93
C VAL A 128 -7.59 -6.30 3.42
N PRO A 129 -7.04 -7.18 2.56
CA PRO A 129 -6.15 -8.26 3.01
C PRO A 129 -4.85 -7.78 3.68
N PHE A 130 -4.49 -6.51 3.51
CA PHE A 130 -3.34 -5.88 4.15
C PHE A 130 -3.71 -5.18 5.47
N GLY A 131 -4.95 -5.35 5.93
CA GLY A 131 -5.44 -4.83 7.20
C GLY A 131 -5.82 -3.36 7.18
N LEU A 132 -6.26 -2.82 6.04
CA LEU A 132 -6.77 -1.45 5.93
C LEU A 132 -7.92 -1.19 6.94
N ASP A 133 -7.77 -0.15 7.75
CA ASP A 133 -8.77 0.25 8.75
C ASP A 133 -9.51 1.54 8.34
N VAL A 134 -8.80 2.52 7.77
CA VAL A 134 -9.34 3.85 7.45
C VAL A 134 -8.94 4.32 6.05
N VAL A 135 -9.87 4.94 5.32
CA VAL A 135 -9.57 5.68 4.09
C VAL A 135 -9.87 7.16 4.28
N HIS A 136 -8.90 8.00 3.95
CA HIS A 136 -9.08 9.44 3.87
C HIS A 136 -9.50 9.86 2.47
N LEU A 137 -10.53 10.70 2.35
CA LEU A 137 -10.77 11.48 1.15
C LEU A 137 -9.87 12.71 1.17
N SER A 138 -8.95 12.82 0.23
CA SER A 138 -7.99 13.95 0.21
C SER A 138 -8.67 15.32 0.19
N SER A 139 -8.03 16.33 0.77
CA SER A 139 -8.57 17.69 0.81
C SER A 139 -8.97 18.23 -0.58
N CYS A 140 -8.22 17.92 -1.65
CA CYS A 140 -8.56 18.40 -3.00
C CYS A 140 -9.87 17.83 -3.57
N MET A 141 -10.45 16.79 -2.96
CA MET A 141 -11.78 16.30 -3.33
C MET A 141 -12.92 17.05 -2.64
N LEU A 142 -12.61 17.77 -1.54
CA LEU A 142 -13.58 18.36 -0.62
C LEU A 142 -13.55 19.89 -0.62
N LEU A 143 -12.42 20.49 -0.96
CA LEU A 143 -12.25 21.94 -1.05
C LEU A 143 -13.03 22.55 -2.22
N GLU A 144 -13.54 23.76 -2.00
CA GLU A 144 -14.27 24.57 -2.99
C GLU A 144 -13.49 25.79 -3.48
N LYS A 145 -12.37 26.15 -2.84
CA LYS A 145 -11.62 27.38 -3.16
C LYS A 145 -10.77 27.24 -4.41
N ASP A 146 -9.70 26.44 -4.34
CA ASP A 146 -8.71 26.34 -5.42
C ASP A 146 -9.09 25.30 -6.49
N TYR A 147 -10.09 24.48 -6.20
CA TYR A 147 -10.58 23.42 -7.07
C TYR A 147 -12.10 23.35 -7.01
N VAL A 148 -12.71 22.94 -8.13
CA VAL A 148 -14.11 22.53 -8.13
C VAL A 148 -14.23 21.28 -7.26
N LYS A 149 -14.99 21.40 -6.17
CA LYS A 149 -15.28 20.27 -5.27
C LYS A 149 -15.78 19.08 -6.07
N CYS A 150 -15.28 17.90 -5.73
CA CYS A 150 -15.65 16.68 -6.45
C CYS A 150 -17.16 16.45 -6.33
N PRO A 151 -17.94 16.41 -7.43
CA PRO A 151 -19.40 16.21 -7.34
C PRO A 151 -19.77 14.82 -6.83
N HIS A 152 -18.83 13.86 -6.86
CA HIS A 152 -19.05 12.45 -6.51
C HIS A 152 -18.48 12.05 -5.14
N TRP A 153 -17.96 12.99 -4.34
CA TRP A 153 -17.27 12.64 -3.08
C TRP A 153 -18.15 11.81 -2.13
N ARG A 154 -19.46 12.10 -2.03
CA ARG A 154 -20.41 11.34 -1.21
C ARG A 154 -20.64 9.92 -1.72
N GLN A 155 -20.69 9.75 -3.04
CA GLN A 155 -20.84 8.43 -3.66
C GLN A 155 -19.57 7.60 -3.44
N ILE A 156 -18.40 8.23 -3.59
CA ILE A 156 -17.11 7.61 -3.32
C ILE A 156 -17.02 7.19 -1.85
N LYS A 157 -17.33 8.09 -0.90
CA LYS A 157 -17.41 7.80 0.54
C LYS A 157 -18.26 6.57 0.82
N ARG A 158 -19.50 6.57 0.33
CA ARG A 158 -20.45 5.46 0.50
C ARG A 158 -19.91 4.14 -0.05
N SER A 159 -19.23 4.16 -1.20
CA SER A 159 -18.67 2.95 -1.81
C SER A 159 -17.54 2.32 -0.98
N ILE A 160 -16.84 3.13 -0.18
CA ILE A 160 -15.80 2.67 0.74
C ILE A 160 -16.44 2.14 2.03
N GLU A 161 -17.41 2.88 2.59
CA GLU A 161 -18.13 2.47 3.80
C GLU A 161 -18.86 1.14 3.61
N GLN A 162 -19.40 0.87 2.42
CA GLN A 162 -20.00 -0.42 2.05
C GLN A 162 -19.02 -1.59 2.09
N LYS A 163 -17.71 -1.35 2.11
CA LYS A 163 -16.67 -2.37 2.31
C LYS A 163 -16.32 -2.58 3.80
N GLY A 164 -17.04 -1.92 4.71
CA GLY A 164 -16.77 -1.97 6.15
C GLY A 164 -15.57 -1.12 6.60
N ILE A 165 -15.10 -0.20 5.74
CA ILE A 165 -13.93 0.63 6.01
C ILE A 165 -14.36 2.03 6.48
N LYS A 166 -13.77 2.52 7.57
CA LYS A 166 -14.03 3.87 8.08
C LYS A 166 -13.54 4.90 7.06
N VAL A 167 -14.33 5.95 6.83
CA VAL A 167 -13.92 7.08 5.99
C VAL A 167 -13.71 8.33 6.83
N VAL A 168 -12.57 8.98 6.64
CA VAL A 168 -12.27 10.31 7.18
C VAL A 168 -12.23 11.31 6.03
N GLU A 169 -12.79 12.49 6.26
CA GLU A 169 -12.80 13.58 5.29
C GLU A 169 -11.59 14.49 5.54
N GLY A 170 -10.78 14.72 4.51
CA GLY A 170 -9.65 15.63 4.55
C GLY A 170 -8.30 14.96 4.80
N THR A 171 -7.24 15.72 4.54
CA THR A 171 -5.85 15.35 4.85
C THR A 171 -5.09 16.50 5.51
N HIS A 172 -4.90 17.61 4.80
CA HIS A 172 -4.04 18.72 5.23
C HIS A 172 -4.73 20.10 5.18
N HIS A 173 -6.06 20.09 5.10
CA HIS A 173 -6.97 21.21 5.29
C HIS A 173 -8.11 20.68 6.13
#